data_AF-A0A2E5ZAA2-F1
#
_entry.id   AF-A0A2E5ZAA2-F1
#
_cell.length_a   1.000
_cell.length_b   1.000
_cell.length_c   1.000
_cell.angle_alpha   90.00
_cell.angle_beta   90.00
_cell.angle_gamma   90.00
#
_symmetry.space_group_name_H-M   'P 1'
#
loop_
_entity.id
_entity.type
_entity.pdbx_description
1 polymer ?
#
loop_
_entity_poly.entity_id
_entity_poly.type
_entity_poly.pdbx_seq_one_letter_code
_entity_poly.pdbx_strand_id
1 'polypeptide(L)'
;MSKRGTGLFLVILICTPLLSSNVHAEWSSDTWLSNIIGPERLENGDEFGCHGYEGVDTIEEPWTISACREYLLEQTNASRWGRAPVSFGFSPGKLDDSISSELTEFGFLIVGDLLTEKSDGLFYVNRNGASLEKGVADIELLRSAEQDSLVSIHWRARVDDLRVRDDSDVVSWLGGQEVWFTTWGEWYFHRLSSIGTEVSLAKSKIFVNSSIQPNANEYDWQVPGTTKALFNGNIVSVHDAFGTPFPELNENIRKLEVGWREIEGGILITQKPGTSVVIETENDSSDLQSFPIQTFNDLHHSVTIVGHHTTNLFRWTQDFQNSDLVFTWLIERPENEGVGIFIPGIAIAFLIAVPAIMAYLIHRDKNTES
;
A
#
# COMPACT_ATOMS: atom_id res chain seq x y z
N MET A 1 22.22 -49.70 31.00
CA MET A 1 22.23 -48.21 31.04
C MET A 1 21.44 -47.76 32.25
N SER A 2 22.08 -47.04 33.17
CA SER A 2 21.51 -46.66 34.47
C SER A 2 20.30 -45.74 34.31
N LYS A 3 19.23 -45.97 35.09
CA LYS A 3 18.03 -45.08 35.17
C LYS A 3 18.39 -43.61 35.41
N ARG A 4 19.57 -43.34 35.99
CA ARG A 4 20.11 -41.97 36.17
C ARG A 4 20.58 -41.31 34.87
N GLY A 5 21.10 -42.09 33.92
CA GLY A 5 21.54 -41.59 32.61
C GLY A 5 20.37 -41.18 31.72
N THR A 6 19.27 -41.93 31.76
CA THR A 6 18.05 -41.63 30.99
C THR A 6 17.35 -40.36 31.51
N GLY A 7 17.34 -40.13 32.83
CA GLY A 7 16.78 -38.93 33.43
C GLY A 7 17.57 -37.66 33.09
N LEU A 8 18.91 -37.75 33.12
CA LEU A 8 19.76 -36.62 32.74
C LEU A 8 19.60 -36.27 31.26
N PHE A 9 19.45 -37.27 30.39
CA PHE A 9 19.20 -37.06 28.97
C PHE A 9 17.85 -36.39 28.69
N LEU A 10 16.81 -36.77 29.44
CA LEU A 10 15.49 -36.14 29.34
C LEU A 10 15.50 -34.68 29.83
N VAL A 11 16.23 -34.40 30.92
CA VAL A 11 16.41 -33.03 31.42
C VAL A 11 17.17 -32.18 30.39
N ILE A 12 18.22 -32.72 29.77
CA ILE A 12 18.95 -32.02 28.70
C ILE A 12 18.02 -31.74 27.51
N LEU A 13 17.19 -32.70 27.08
CA LEU A 13 16.20 -32.52 26.00
C LEU A 13 15.09 -31.51 26.33
N ILE A 14 14.68 -31.42 27.61
CA ILE A 14 13.70 -30.42 28.07
C ILE A 14 14.35 -29.05 28.24
N CYS A 15 15.65 -28.99 28.51
CA CYS A 15 16.40 -27.75 28.66
C CYS A 15 17.04 -27.24 27.36
N THR A 16 17.13 -28.05 26.30
CA THR A 16 17.59 -27.57 24.98
C THR A 16 16.82 -26.38 24.40
N PRO A 17 15.49 -26.22 24.60
CA PRO A 17 14.77 -25.01 24.18
C PRO A 17 15.16 -23.74 24.96
N LEU A 18 15.77 -23.90 26.15
CA LEU A 18 16.26 -22.79 26.98
C LEU A 18 17.67 -22.33 26.58
N LEU A 19 18.40 -23.18 25.84
CA LEU A 19 19.76 -22.93 25.38
C LEU A 19 19.84 -22.66 23.88
N SER A 20 18.82 -23.05 23.10
CA SER A 20 18.59 -22.39 21.82
C SER A 20 18.40 -20.92 22.12
N SER A 21 19.09 -20.05 21.37
CA SER A 21 18.66 -18.65 21.25
C SER A 21 17.15 -18.69 21.16
N ASN A 22 16.45 -17.98 22.05
CA ASN A 22 15.04 -17.75 21.88
C ASN A 22 14.90 -17.45 20.39
N VAL A 23 14.14 -18.27 19.65
CA VAL A 23 13.37 -17.67 18.58
C VAL A 23 12.46 -16.75 19.38
N HIS A 24 12.98 -15.56 19.68
CA HIS A 24 12.21 -14.36 19.81
C HIS A 24 11.51 -14.33 18.45
N ALA A 25 10.40 -15.07 18.37
CA ALA A 25 9.30 -14.65 17.55
C ALA A 25 9.04 -13.26 18.12
N GLU A 26 9.67 -12.31 17.46
CA GLU A 26 9.69 -10.91 17.77
C GLU A 26 8.28 -10.43 17.44
N TRP A 27 7.31 -10.82 18.27
CA TRP A 27 5.94 -10.34 18.20
C TRP A 27 5.85 -8.85 18.60
N SER A 28 7.00 -8.17 18.70
CA SER A 28 7.18 -6.74 18.92
C SER A 28 7.84 -6.01 17.74
N SER A 29 8.40 -6.71 16.75
CA SER A 29 8.90 -6.07 15.52
C SER A 29 7.88 -6.31 14.42
N ASP A 30 7.43 -5.24 13.74
CA ASP A 30 6.43 -5.27 12.67
C ASP A 30 6.84 -6.08 11.43
N THR A 31 7.07 -7.37 11.62
CA THR A 31 7.52 -8.33 10.59
C THR A 31 6.44 -8.59 9.54
N TRP A 32 5.18 -8.28 9.84
CA TRP A 32 4.07 -8.38 8.89
C TRP A 32 4.21 -7.38 7.74
N LEU A 33 4.67 -6.17 8.05
CA LEU A 33 4.88 -5.11 7.07
C LEU A 33 6.09 -5.41 6.18
N SER A 34 7.15 -5.99 6.74
CA SER A 34 8.39 -6.28 5.99
C SER A 34 8.40 -7.64 5.28
N ASN A 35 7.79 -8.70 5.83
CA ASN A 35 8.06 -10.08 5.41
C ASN A 35 6.83 -10.92 5.02
N ILE A 36 5.61 -10.53 5.39
CA ILE A 36 4.43 -11.38 5.19
C ILE A 36 3.40 -10.71 4.29
N ILE A 37 2.68 -9.72 4.82
CA ILE A 37 1.54 -9.11 4.13
C ILE A 37 1.97 -7.91 3.30
N GLY A 38 2.97 -7.15 3.76
CA GLY A 38 3.45 -5.98 3.03
C GLY A 38 3.78 -6.26 1.56
N PRO A 39 4.68 -7.23 1.27
CA PRO A 39 5.03 -7.56 -0.11
C PRO A 39 3.84 -7.99 -0.99
N GLU A 40 2.91 -8.79 -0.46
CA GLU A 40 1.69 -9.22 -1.16
C GLU A 40 0.80 -8.01 -1.50
N ARG A 41 0.61 -7.09 -0.57
CA ARG A 41 -0.17 -5.87 -0.78
C ARG A 41 0.51 -4.93 -1.77
N LEU A 42 1.83 -4.80 -1.73
CA LEU A 42 2.59 -4.02 -2.73
C LEU A 42 2.44 -4.61 -4.14
N GLU A 43 2.52 -5.94 -4.27
CA GLU A 43 2.29 -6.63 -5.55
C GLU A 43 0.86 -6.43 -6.05
N ASN A 44 -0.12 -6.40 -5.14
CA ASN A 44 -1.51 -6.06 -5.44
C ASN A 44 -1.70 -4.62 -5.96
N GLY A 45 -0.74 -3.72 -5.67
CA GLY A 45 -0.75 -2.31 -6.07
C GLY A 45 -0.99 -1.33 -4.92
N ASP A 46 -1.02 -1.80 -3.67
CA ASP A 46 -1.27 -0.96 -2.51
C ASP A 46 -0.11 0.01 -2.21
N GLU A 47 -0.44 1.02 -1.41
CA GLU A 47 0.47 2.03 -0.89
C GLU A 47 0.51 1.99 0.64
N PHE A 48 1.69 2.21 1.20
CA PHE A 48 1.89 2.50 2.63
C PHE A 48 2.21 3.98 2.82
N GLY A 49 1.25 4.71 3.39
CA GLY A 49 1.40 6.08 3.87
C GLY A 49 1.50 6.14 5.39
N CYS A 50 1.68 7.34 5.93
CA CYS A 50 1.82 7.57 7.36
C CYS A 50 0.52 8.09 8.01
N HIS A 51 0.33 7.77 9.28
CA HIS A 51 -0.73 8.30 10.16
C HIS A 51 -0.19 8.59 11.58
N GLY A 52 1.09 8.90 11.71
CA GLY A 52 1.69 9.19 13.01
C GLY A 52 1.80 7.97 13.94
N TYR A 53 1.57 8.20 15.23
CA TYR A 53 1.75 7.24 16.31
C TYR A 53 0.44 7.08 17.09
N GLU A 54 0.14 5.85 17.49
CA GLU A 54 -1.09 5.53 18.21
C GLU A 54 -1.18 6.36 19.51
N GLY A 55 -2.28 7.09 19.65
CA GLY A 55 -2.54 7.93 20.82
C GLY A 55 -1.75 9.24 20.88
N VAL A 56 -1.02 9.60 19.81
CA VAL A 56 -0.24 10.83 19.73
C VAL A 56 -0.79 11.74 18.63
N ASP A 57 -1.20 12.96 19.00
CA ASP A 57 -1.65 13.95 18.03
C ASP A 57 -0.46 14.51 17.24
N THR A 58 -0.45 14.30 15.93
CA THR A 58 0.64 14.76 15.03
C THR A 58 0.78 16.29 14.99
N ILE A 59 -0.31 17.04 15.20
CA ILE A 59 -0.29 18.51 15.23
C ILE A 59 0.37 19.00 16.52
N GLU A 60 0.10 18.35 17.65
CA GLU A 60 0.72 18.69 18.93
C GLU A 60 2.17 18.20 19.04
N GLU A 61 2.48 17.07 18.40
CA GLU A 61 3.77 16.38 18.47
C GLU A 61 4.33 16.09 17.05
N PRO A 62 4.84 17.11 16.34
CA PRO A 62 5.19 17.00 14.92
C PRO A 62 6.36 16.06 14.61
N TRP A 63 7.18 15.74 15.63
CA TRP A 63 8.26 14.75 15.51
C TRP A 63 7.76 13.38 15.00
N THR A 64 6.47 13.08 15.20
CA THR A 64 5.84 11.86 14.69
C THR A 64 5.85 11.76 13.15
N ILE A 65 5.94 12.89 12.43
CA ILE A 65 6.01 12.94 10.97
C ILE A 65 7.29 12.26 10.47
N SER A 66 8.44 12.73 10.95
CA SER A 66 9.75 12.18 10.58
C SER A 66 9.90 10.75 11.11
N ALA A 67 9.49 10.50 12.34
CA ALA A 67 9.59 9.17 12.95
C ALA A 67 8.74 8.11 12.23
N CYS A 68 7.56 8.48 11.71
CA CYS A 68 6.75 7.56 10.90
C CYS A 68 7.42 7.26 9.55
N ARG A 69 7.98 8.28 8.89
CA ARG A 69 8.71 8.10 7.64
C ARG A 69 9.90 7.16 7.82
N GLU A 70 10.72 7.40 8.83
CA GLU A 70 11.89 6.57 9.15
C GLU A 70 11.47 5.11 9.39
N TYR A 71 10.43 4.91 10.20
CA TYR A 71 9.87 3.59 10.45
C TYR A 71 9.45 2.88 9.15
N LEU A 72 8.67 3.52 8.26
CA LEU A 72 8.27 2.88 6.99
C LEU A 72 9.48 2.58 6.09
N LEU A 73 10.42 3.51 5.97
CA LEU A 73 11.63 3.34 5.16
C LEU A 73 12.51 2.18 5.64
N GLU A 74 12.53 1.90 6.94
CA GLU A 74 13.24 0.77 7.54
C GLU A 74 12.53 -0.57 7.33
N GLN A 75 11.20 -0.57 7.25
CA GLN A 75 10.40 -1.80 7.17
C GLN A 75 10.10 -2.26 5.74
N THR A 76 9.74 -1.36 4.82
CA THR A 76 9.23 -1.74 3.50
C THR A 76 9.39 -0.63 2.46
N ASN A 77 9.15 -0.95 1.20
CA ASN A 77 8.84 0.08 0.20
C ASN A 77 7.42 0.60 0.44
N ALA A 78 7.21 1.90 0.23
CA ALA A 78 5.88 2.49 0.31
C ALA A 78 4.97 2.12 -0.86
N SER A 79 5.52 1.75 -2.02
CA SER A 79 4.78 1.26 -3.17
C SER A 79 5.65 0.35 -4.02
N ARG A 80 5.05 -0.44 -4.92
CA ARG A 80 5.78 -1.11 -6.01
C ARG A 80 6.52 -0.13 -6.93
N TRP A 81 6.18 1.16 -6.89
CA TRP A 81 6.79 2.21 -7.71
C TRP A 81 7.95 2.93 -7.04
N GLY A 82 8.09 2.88 -5.71
CA GLY A 82 9.13 3.61 -5.00
C GLY A 82 9.14 3.32 -3.50
N ARG A 83 10.27 3.65 -2.86
CA ARG A 83 10.50 3.29 -1.46
C ARG A 83 9.96 4.32 -0.48
N ALA A 84 10.07 5.61 -0.79
CA ALA A 84 9.69 6.66 0.15
C ALA A 84 8.17 6.76 0.32
N PRO A 85 7.63 6.88 1.54
CA PRO A 85 6.24 7.24 1.73
C PRO A 85 6.01 8.69 1.28
N VAL A 86 4.91 8.91 0.57
CA VAL A 86 4.55 10.21 -0.03
C VAL A 86 3.22 10.76 0.52
N SER A 87 2.43 9.90 1.16
CA SER A 87 1.12 10.21 1.72
C SER A 87 1.14 10.26 3.23
N PHE A 88 0.43 11.23 3.80
CA PHE A 88 0.20 11.37 5.24
C PHE A 88 -1.29 11.62 5.52
N GLY A 89 -1.91 10.81 6.36
CA GLY A 89 -3.27 11.03 6.82
C GLY A 89 -3.29 11.79 8.13
N PHE A 90 -4.22 12.74 8.24
CA PHE A 90 -4.44 13.51 9.44
C PHE A 90 -5.79 13.19 10.06
N SER A 91 -5.87 13.31 11.38
CA SER A 91 -7.17 13.46 12.04
C SER A 91 -7.86 14.76 11.58
N PRO A 92 -9.20 14.81 11.59
CA PRO A 92 -9.94 16.01 11.18
C PRO A 92 -9.47 17.25 11.93
N GLY A 93 -9.19 18.33 11.20
CA GLY A 93 -8.62 19.53 11.82
C GLY A 93 -8.13 20.58 10.84
N LYS A 94 -7.26 21.45 11.34
CA LYS A 94 -6.57 22.49 10.58
C LYS A 94 -5.09 22.16 10.54
N LEU A 95 -4.54 22.14 9.33
CA LEU A 95 -3.11 22.05 9.10
C LEU A 95 -2.57 23.47 8.99
N ASP A 96 -1.67 23.87 9.89
CA ASP A 96 -1.00 25.16 9.77
C ASP A 96 0.20 25.09 8.80
N ASP A 97 0.77 26.26 8.47
CA ASP A 97 1.91 26.35 7.55
C ASP A 97 3.18 25.70 8.12
N SER A 98 3.30 25.58 9.45
CA SER A 98 4.45 24.96 10.11
C SER A 98 4.45 23.46 9.85
N ILE A 99 3.32 22.79 10.12
CA ILE A 99 3.18 21.34 9.87
C ILE A 99 3.26 21.05 8.37
N SER A 100 2.68 21.92 7.53
CA SER A 100 2.77 21.79 6.06
C SER A 100 4.21 21.84 5.56
N SER A 101 5.02 22.74 6.14
CA SER A 101 6.45 22.84 5.84
C SER A 101 7.21 21.59 6.30
N GLU A 102 6.89 21.08 7.49
CA GLU A 102 7.52 19.86 8.04
C GLU A 102 7.21 18.61 7.19
N LEU A 103 5.96 18.42 6.79
CA LEU A 103 5.57 17.36 5.86
C LEU A 103 6.37 17.42 4.56
N THR A 104 6.47 18.61 3.98
CA THR A 104 7.20 18.82 2.72
C THR A 104 8.70 18.60 2.90
N GLU A 105 9.28 19.06 4.02
CA GLU A 105 10.70 18.85 4.37
C GLU A 105 11.02 17.36 4.47
N PHE A 106 10.13 16.57 5.08
CA PHE A 106 10.24 15.11 5.14
C PHE A 106 9.70 14.40 3.89
N GLY A 107 9.44 15.12 2.79
CA GLY A 107 9.14 14.51 1.48
C GLY A 107 7.74 13.90 1.35
N PHE A 108 6.79 14.27 2.23
CA PHE A 108 5.38 14.01 2.00
C PHE A 108 4.82 15.05 1.04
N LEU A 109 4.05 14.60 0.05
CA LEU A 109 3.47 15.44 -1.00
C LEU A 109 1.96 15.42 -0.96
N ILE A 110 1.38 14.38 -0.35
CA ILE A 110 -0.06 14.12 -0.36
C ILE A 110 -0.55 14.05 1.06
N VAL A 111 -1.62 14.79 1.34
CA VAL A 111 -2.35 14.72 2.58
C VAL A 111 -3.81 14.44 2.29
N GLY A 112 -4.50 13.78 3.20
CA GLY A 112 -5.92 13.53 3.04
C GLY A 112 -6.68 13.44 4.35
N ASP A 113 -7.94 13.04 4.21
CA ASP A 113 -9.01 13.07 5.22
C ASP A 113 -9.79 14.42 5.28
N LEU A 114 -10.58 14.62 6.33
CA LEU A 114 -11.45 15.78 6.57
C LEU A 114 -10.67 17.03 7.02
N LEU A 115 -9.70 17.45 6.22
CA LEU A 115 -8.99 18.72 6.39
C LEU A 115 -9.84 19.89 5.86
N THR A 116 -9.98 20.93 6.67
CA THR A 116 -10.85 22.08 6.35
C THR A 116 -10.11 23.25 5.71
N GLU A 117 -8.79 23.30 5.87
CA GLU A 117 -7.90 24.36 5.35
C GLU A 117 -6.77 23.72 4.54
N LYS A 118 -6.34 24.44 3.49
CA LYS A 118 -5.28 23.99 2.58
C LYS A 118 -4.15 25.00 2.60
N SER A 119 -2.94 24.52 2.91
CA SER A 119 -1.68 25.24 2.70
C SER A 119 -1.09 24.88 1.33
N ASP A 120 -0.33 25.80 0.75
CA ASP A 120 0.33 25.61 -0.54
C ASP A 120 1.43 24.53 -0.46
N GLY A 121 1.72 23.87 -1.58
CA GLY A 121 2.80 22.88 -1.68
C GLY A 121 2.40 21.42 -1.42
N LEU A 122 1.25 21.19 -0.80
CA LEU A 122 0.69 19.84 -0.59
C LEU A 122 -0.49 19.56 -1.53
N PHE A 123 -0.64 18.29 -1.91
CA PHE A 123 -1.80 17.80 -2.63
C PHE A 123 -2.83 17.22 -1.65
N TYR A 124 -4.07 17.71 -1.70
CA TYR A 124 -5.12 17.34 -0.74
C TYR A 124 -6.11 16.37 -1.37
N VAL A 125 -6.23 15.17 -0.79
CA VAL A 125 -7.25 14.18 -1.16
C VAL A 125 -8.40 14.20 -0.17
N ASN A 126 -9.57 14.58 -0.64
CA ASN A 126 -10.78 14.62 0.18
C ASN A 126 -11.43 13.24 0.25
N ARG A 127 -11.97 12.88 1.41
CA ARG A 127 -12.93 11.77 1.55
C ARG A 127 -14.25 12.12 0.86
N ASN A 128 -14.45 11.61 -0.35
CA ASN A 128 -15.65 11.86 -1.18
C ASN A 128 -16.43 10.57 -1.54
N GLY A 129 -15.95 9.39 -1.13
CA GLY A 129 -16.56 8.09 -1.44
C GLY A 129 -17.23 7.40 -0.23
N ALA A 130 -17.72 8.15 0.75
CA ALA A 130 -18.31 7.62 1.99
C ALA A 130 -17.37 6.68 2.79
N SER A 131 -17.77 5.43 3.07
CA SER A 131 -17.05 4.45 3.89
C SER A 131 -17.30 3.03 3.40
N LEU A 132 -16.34 2.10 3.58
CA LEU A 132 -16.60 0.66 3.43
C LEU A 132 -17.25 0.02 4.66
N GLU A 133 -17.47 0.79 5.73
CA GLU A 133 -18.04 0.29 6.97
C GLU A 133 -19.52 -0.04 6.80
N LYS A 134 -19.94 -1.18 7.35
CA LYS A 134 -21.31 -1.68 7.22
C LYS A 134 -22.33 -0.66 7.75
N GLY A 135 -23.29 -0.30 6.90
CA GLY A 135 -24.36 0.65 7.24
C GLY A 135 -23.98 2.13 7.10
N VAL A 136 -22.74 2.44 6.68
CA VAL A 136 -22.28 3.80 6.35
C VAL A 136 -22.03 3.96 4.84
N ALA A 137 -21.76 2.86 4.15
CA ALA A 137 -21.50 2.85 2.72
C ALA A 137 -22.67 3.42 1.88
N ASP A 138 -22.33 4.10 0.78
CA ASP A 138 -23.30 4.76 -0.10
C ASP A 138 -22.96 4.48 -1.58
N ILE A 139 -23.63 3.51 -2.17
CA ILE A 139 -23.43 3.13 -3.58
C ILE A 139 -23.88 4.23 -4.53
N GLU A 140 -24.93 4.99 -4.18
CA GLU A 140 -25.43 6.06 -5.06
C GLU A 140 -24.42 7.21 -5.15
N LEU A 141 -23.77 7.55 -4.04
CA LEU A 141 -22.64 8.47 -4.04
C LEU A 141 -21.51 7.97 -4.95
N LEU A 142 -21.12 6.69 -4.82
CA LEU A 142 -20.04 6.11 -5.63
C LEU A 142 -20.38 6.08 -7.13
N ARG A 143 -21.65 5.88 -7.50
CA ARG A 143 -22.13 5.96 -8.89
C ARG A 143 -22.11 7.37 -9.47
N SER A 144 -22.16 8.40 -8.62
CA SER A 144 -22.18 9.80 -9.03
C SER A 144 -20.80 10.39 -9.32
N ALA A 145 -19.74 9.56 -9.26
CA ALA A 145 -18.38 9.99 -9.52
C ALA A 145 -18.24 10.64 -10.91
N GLU A 146 -17.55 11.77 -10.95
CA GLU A 146 -17.28 12.48 -12.20
C GLU A 146 -16.22 11.76 -13.03
N GLN A 147 -16.27 11.93 -14.36
CA GLN A 147 -15.23 11.40 -15.24
C GLN A 147 -13.86 11.98 -14.86
N ASP A 148 -12.82 11.16 -14.95
CA ASP A 148 -11.43 11.51 -14.65
C ASP A 148 -11.17 11.96 -13.20
N SER A 149 -12.10 11.67 -12.28
CA SER A 149 -11.98 11.99 -10.86
C SER A 149 -11.34 10.86 -10.04
N LEU A 150 -10.94 11.19 -8.80
CA LEU A 150 -10.54 10.23 -7.78
C LEU A 150 -11.64 10.13 -6.71
N VAL A 151 -12.17 8.93 -6.53
CA VAL A 151 -13.09 8.58 -5.45
C VAL A 151 -12.28 7.95 -4.32
N SER A 152 -12.21 8.64 -3.19
CA SER A 152 -11.50 8.22 -1.98
C SER A 152 -12.49 7.73 -0.93
N ILE A 153 -12.50 6.41 -0.73
CA ILE A 153 -13.38 5.69 0.19
C ILE A 153 -12.64 5.48 1.51
N HIS A 154 -13.27 5.81 2.62
CA HIS A 154 -12.69 5.58 3.95
C HIS A 154 -12.87 4.12 4.40
N TRP A 155 -11.87 3.59 5.07
CA TRP A 155 -11.92 2.32 5.77
C TRP A 155 -11.18 2.41 7.09
N ARG A 156 -11.77 1.84 8.15
CA ARG A 156 -11.12 1.68 9.44
C ARG A 156 -11.50 0.32 9.98
N ALA A 157 -10.52 -0.53 10.29
CA ALA A 157 -10.80 -1.91 10.71
C ALA A 157 -11.19 -2.01 12.20
N ARG A 158 -10.87 -1.00 13.01
CA ARG A 158 -11.11 -1.01 14.46
C ARG A 158 -11.40 0.39 15.00
N VAL A 159 -12.40 0.50 15.87
CA VAL A 159 -12.64 1.67 16.72
C VAL A 159 -12.55 1.21 18.16
N ASP A 160 -11.62 1.78 18.93
CA ASP A 160 -11.25 1.32 20.27
C ASP A 160 -10.96 -0.19 20.28
N ASP A 161 -11.75 -1.00 21.02
CA ASP A 161 -11.61 -2.46 21.08
C ASP A 161 -12.50 -3.23 20.10
N LEU A 162 -13.30 -2.53 19.29
CA LEU A 162 -14.31 -3.14 18.45
C LEU A 162 -13.83 -3.25 17.01
N ARG A 163 -13.81 -4.48 16.49
CA ARG A 163 -13.62 -4.73 15.06
C ARG A 163 -14.82 -4.15 14.29
N VAL A 164 -14.51 -3.29 13.32
CA VAL A 164 -15.49 -2.76 12.38
C VAL A 164 -15.71 -3.80 11.29
N ARG A 165 -16.97 -3.96 10.88
CA ARG A 165 -17.34 -4.88 9.82
C ARG A 165 -17.44 -4.13 8.49
N ASP A 166 -16.85 -4.70 7.45
CA ASP A 166 -16.99 -4.25 6.07
C ASP A 166 -18.41 -4.50 5.54
N ASP A 167 -18.81 -3.66 4.57
CA ASP A 167 -20.02 -3.85 3.80
C ASP A 167 -19.72 -4.74 2.57
N SER A 168 -19.89 -6.05 2.75
CA SER A 168 -19.61 -7.06 1.72
C SER A 168 -20.35 -6.81 0.40
N ASP A 169 -21.54 -6.19 0.45
CA ASP A 169 -22.33 -5.91 -0.75
C ASP A 169 -21.67 -4.77 -1.54
N VAL A 170 -21.16 -3.75 -0.86
CA VAL A 170 -20.41 -2.64 -1.48
C VAL A 170 -19.06 -3.11 -2.02
N VAL A 171 -18.34 -3.96 -1.27
CA VAL A 171 -17.06 -4.56 -1.71
C VAL A 171 -17.28 -5.38 -2.99
N SER A 172 -18.32 -6.22 -3.01
CA SER A 172 -18.66 -7.02 -4.19
C SER A 172 -19.12 -6.14 -5.36
N TRP A 173 -19.86 -5.07 -5.10
CA TRP A 173 -20.30 -4.13 -6.13
C TRP A 173 -19.11 -3.40 -6.77
N LEU A 174 -18.18 -2.88 -5.95
CA LEU A 174 -16.94 -2.26 -6.40
C LEU A 174 -16.13 -3.22 -7.26
N GLY A 175 -15.97 -4.47 -6.82
CA GLY A 175 -15.25 -5.51 -7.57
C GLY A 175 -15.79 -5.77 -8.98
N GLY A 176 -17.04 -5.38 -9.28
CA GLY A 176 -17.65 -5.46 -10.61
C GLY A 176 -17.64 -4.18 -11.44
N GLN A 177 -17.04 -3.08 -10.96
CA GLN A 177 -17.01 -1.80 -11.70
C GLN A 177 -15.82 -1.71 -12.66
N GLU A 178 -16.03 -1.04 -13.80
CA GLU A 178 -14.99 -0.70 -14.78
C GLU A 178 -14.30 0.62 -14.40
N VAL A 179 -13.57 0.57 -13.29
CA VAL A 179 -12.88 1.73 -12.69
C VAL A 179 -11.41 1.40 -12.50
N TRP A 180 -10.56 2.42 -12.45
CA TRP A 180 -9.15 2.25 -12.12
C TRP A 180 -8.99 2.14 -10.60
N PHE A 181 -8.60 0.97 -10.10
CA PHE A 181 -8.19 0.80 -8.71
C PHE A 181 -6.76 1.29 -8.51
N THR A 182 -6.61 2.26 -7.62
CA THR A 182 -5.34 2.98 -7.44
C THR A 182 -5.16 3.45 -5.99
N THR A 183 -4.03 4.11 -5.73
CA THR A 183 -3.68 4.72 -4.46
C THR A 183 -3.57 6.24 -4.61
N TRP A 184 -3.42 6.95 -3.49
CA TRP A 184 -3.21 8.40 -3.53
C TRP A 184 -1.95 8.78 -4.32
N GLY A 185 -0.83 8.15 -4.00
CA GLY A 185 0.45 8.34 -4.67
C GLY A 185 0.43 7.90 -6.13
N GLU A 186 -0.14 6.73 -6.44
CA GLU A 186 -0.18 6.21 -7.81
C GLU A 186 -1.00 7.14 -8.71
N TRP A 187 -2.17 7.61 -8.25
CA TRP A 187 -2.98 8.58 -9.00
C TRP A 187 -2.29 9.94 -9.17
N TYR A 188 -1.64 10.45 -8.13
CA TYR A 188 -0.92 11.72 -8.16
C TYR A 188 0.25 11.70 -9.14
N PHE A 189 1.13 10.69 -9.04
CA PHE A 189 2.31 10.62 -9.90
C PHE A 189 2.00 10.16 -11.32
N HIS A 190 0.97 9.33 -11.54
CA HIS A 190 0.48 9.02 -12.89
C HIS A 190 0.18 10.28 -13.68
N ARG A 191 -0.58 11.22 -13.09
CA ARG A 191 -0.87 12.52 -13.69
C ARG A 191 0.40 13.28 -14.08
N LEU A 192 1.36 13.35 -13.17
CA LEU A 192 2.62 14.08 -13.41
C LEU A 192 3.42 13.44 -14.55
N SER A 193 3.49 12.11 -14.58
CA SER A 193 4.14 11.36 -15.66
C SER A 193 3.42 11.51 -17.00
N SER A 194 2.08 11.55 -16.99
CA SER A 194 1.26 11.80 -18.19
C SER A 194 1.57 13.19 -18.78
N ILE A 195 1.59 14.23 -17.93
CA ILE A 195 1.89 15.61 -18.34
C ILE A 195 3.34 15.75 -18.83
N GLY A 196 4.28 15.03 -18.22
CA GLY A 196 5.71 15.05 -18.58
C GLY A 196 6.06 14.27 -19.86
N THR A 197 5.07 13.83 -20.64
CA THR A 197 5.28 13.02 -21.85
C THR A 197 5.07 13.86 -23.11
N GLU A 198 6.06 13.81 -24.01
CA GLU A 198 6.05 14.49 -25.29
C GLU A 198 5.85 13.49 -26.43
N VAL A 199 4.98 13.84 -27.39
CA VAL A 199 4.72 13.01 -28.58
C VAL A 199 5.12 13.77 -29.84
N SER A 200 5.89 13.12 -30.71
CA SER A 200 6.34 13.71 -31.98
C SER A 200 6.17 12.73 -33.14
N LEU A 201 6.05 13.27 -34.35
CA LEU A 201 5.83 12.50 -35.57
C LEU A 201 6.98 12.71 -36.54
N ALA A 202 7.49 11.62 -37.12
CA ALA A 202 8.37 11.66 -38.27
C ALA A 202 7.96 10.58 -39.29
N LYS A 203 7.30 11.00 -40.37
CA LYS A 203 6.80 10.11 -41.43
C LYS A 203 5.83 9.07 -40.88
N SER A 204 6.15 7.79 -41.03
CA SER A 204 5.39 6.65 -40.53
C SER A 204 5.79 6.21 -39.12
N LYS A 205 6.44 7.08 -38.34
CA LYS A 205 6.85 6.79 -36.95
C LYS A 205 6.39 7.87 -35.99
N ILE A 206 5.77 7.46 -34.89
CA ILE A 206 5.42 8.32 -33.76
C ILE A 206 6.35 7.97 -32.60
N PHE A 207 6.96 8.99 -31.99
CA PHE A 207 7.85 8.86 -30.84
C PHE A 207 7.16 9.44 -29.62
N VAL A 208 7.05 8.65 -28.56
CA VAL A 208 6.44 9.00 -27.29
C VAL A 208 7.54 8.98 -26.23
N ASN A 209 8.00 10.16 -25.80
CA ASN A 209 9.13 10.30 -24.87
C ASN A 209 8.64 10.82 -23.53
N SER A 210 8.80 10.03 -22.47
CA SER A 210 8.46 10.43 -21.11
C SER A 210 9.67 11.05 -20.40
N SER A 211 9.47 12.19 -19.75
CA SER A 211 10.52 12.87 -18.99
C SER A 211 10.72 12.25 -17.61
N ILE A 212 11.94 12.31 -17.08
CA ILE A 212 12.21 12.04 -15.67
C ILE A 212 11.88 13.30 -14.87
N GLN A 213 11.30 13.13 -13.67
CA GLN A 213 11.10 14.25 -12.75
C GLN A 213 12.44 14.91 -12.42
N PRO A 214 12.56 16.25 -12.46
CA PRO A 214 13.77 16.93 -12.06
C PRO A 214 14.14 16.57 -10.62
N ASN A 215 15.41 16.19 -10.39
CA ASN A 215 15.92 15.76 -9.09
C ASN A 215 15.40 14.40 -8.58
N ALA A 216 14.84 13.57 -9.46
CA ALA A 216 14.47 12.21 -9.11
C ALA A 216 15.67 11.45 -8.52
N ASN A 217 15.50 10.91 -7.32
CA ASN A 217 16.44 10.03 -6.64
C ASN A 217 15.94 8.58 -6.65
N GLU A 218 16.73 7.64 -6.13
CA GLU A 218 16.40 6.21 -6.12
C GLU A 218 15.19 5.83 -5.24
N TYR A 219 14.77 6.69 -4.33
CA TYR A 219 13.62 6.48 -3.44
C TYR A 219 12.31 6.97 -4.04
N ASP A 220 12.38 7.83 -5.07
CA ASP A 220 11.21 8.46 -5.69
C ASP A 220 10.42 7.47 -6.54
N TRP A 221 9.11 7.71 -6.62
CA TRP A 221 8.21 6.81 -7.31
C TRP A 221 8.32 6.95 -8.82
N GLN A 222 8.53 5.82 -9.51
CA GLN A 222 8.56 5.74 -10.97
C GLN A 222 7.22 5.27 -11.53
N VAL A 223 6.16 6.02 -11.21
CA VAL A 223 4.79 5.67 -11.62
C VAL A 223 4.59 5.94 -13.12
N PRO A 224 4.14 4.94 -13.91
CA PRO A 224 3.80 5.14 -15.31
C PRO A 224 2.72 6.21 -15.53
N GLY A 225 2.87 7.00 -16.60
CA GLY A 225 1.85 7.94 -17.06
C GLY A 225 1.21 7.46 -18.37
N THR A 226 -0.03 7.87 -18.62
CA THR A 226 -0.79 7.52 -19.82
C THR A 226 -0.96 8.73 -20.76
N THR A 227 -0.65 8.53 -22.03
CA THR A 227 -0.83 9.52 -23.09
C THR A 227 -1.73 8.96 -24.18
N LYS A 228 -2.73 9.74 -24.59
CA LYS A 228 -3.53 9.52 -25.80
C LYS A 228 -2.81 10.12 -26.97
N ALA A 229 -2.61 9.36 -28.04
CA ALA A 229 -2.15 9.89 -29.32
C ALA A 229 -3.19 9.54 -30.40
N LEU A 230 -3.77 10.57 -31.02
CA LEU A 230 -4.72 10.44 -32.12
C LEU A 230 -4.01 10.72 -33.43
N PHE A 231 -4.18 9.83 -34.40
CA PHE A 231 -3.56 9.94 -35.72
C PHE A 231 -4.31 9.10 -36.75
N ASN A 232 -4.07 9.40 -38.03
CA ASN A 232 -4.61 8.64 -39.15
C ASN A 232 -3.62 7.54 -39.57
N GLY A 233 -4.10 6.28 -39.62
CA GLY A 233 -3.34 5.14 -40.13
C GLY A 233 -3.37 3.95 -39.17
N ASN A 234 -3.12 2.76 -39.71
CA ASN A 234 -3.09 1.53 -38.93
C ASN A 234 -1.74 1.35 -38.23
N ILE A 235 -1.78 0.86 -37.00
CA ILE A 235 -0.57 0.50 -36.24
C ILE A 235 0.02 -0.79 -36.83
N VAL A 236 1.31 -0.76 -37.15
CA VAL A 236 2.08 -1.92 -37.62
C VAL A 236 2.85 -2.56 -36.48
N SER A 237 3.49 -1.74 -35.64
CA SER A 237 4.24 -2.22 -34.49
C SER A 237 4.37 -1.14 -33.41
N VAL A 238 4.55 -1.58 -32.16
CA VAL A 238 4.89 -0.71 -31.03
C VAL A 238 6.07 -1.35 -30.30
N HIS A 239 7.14 -0.59 -30.09
CA HIS A 239 8.36 -1.07 -29.46
C HIS A 239 9.00 -0.03 -28.55
N ASP A 240 9.77 -0.50 -27.58
CA ASP A 240 10.60 0.37 -26.74
C ASP A 240 11.82 0.91 -27.51
N ALA A 241 12.62 1.76 -26.85
CA ALA A 241 13.86 2.31 -27.39
C ALA A 241 14.89 1.26 -27.84
N PHE A 242 14.77 0.01 -27.38
CA PHE A 242 15.68 -1.10 -27.70
C PHE A 242 15.15 -1.99 -28.83
N GLY A 243 13.95 -1.70 -29.36
CA GLY A 243 13.30 -2.50 -30.39
C GLY A 243 12.55 -3.72 -29.85
N THR A 244 12.34 -3.81 -28.53
CA THR A 244 11.54 -4.88 -27.92
C THR A 244 10.06 -4.57 -28.10
N PRO A 245 9.21 -5.55 -28.48
CA PRO A 245 7.76 -5.35 -28.54
C PRO A 245 7.22 -4.80 -27.23
N PHE A 246 6.48 -3.70 -27.32
CA PHE A 246 5.85 -3.09 -26.15
C PHE A 246 4.58 -3.87 -25.80
N PRO A 247 4.32 -4.15 -24.51
CA PRO A 247 3.20 -5.01 -24.11
C PRO A 247 1.86 -4.38 -24.47
N GLU A 248 0.96 -5.18 -25.04
CA GLU A 248 -0.41 -4.79 -25.38
C GLU A 248 -1.32 -4.97 -24.16
N LEU A 249 -2.16 -3.97 -23.87
CA LEU A 249 -3.07 -3.94 -22.74
C LEU A 249 -4.49 -4.31 -23.19
N ASN A 250 -5.18 -5.07 -22.33
CA ASN A 250 -6.61 -5.32 -22.46
C ASN A 250 -7.41 -4.18 -21.82
N GLU A 251 -8.57 -3.83 -22.38
CA GLU A 251 -9.49 -2.81 -21.84
C GLU A 251 -9.99 -3.11 -20.41
N ASN A 252 -10.00 -4.38 -20.01
CA ASN A 252 -10.48 -4.84 -18.71
C ASN A 252 -9.43 -4.74 -17.58
N ILE A 253 -8.20 -4.31 -17.89
CA ILE A 253 -7.15 -4.14 -16.87
C ILE A 253 -7.49 -2.88 -16.06
N ARG A 254 -7.69 -3.07 -14.75
CA ARG A 254 -8.13 -2.04 -13.80
C ARG A 254 -7.04 -1.55 -12.85
N LYS A 255 -5.84 -2.10 -12.94
CA LYS A 255 -4.68 -1.70 -12.15
C LYS A 255 -3.59 -1.20 -13.09
N LEU A 256 -2.85 -0.19 -12.66
CA LEU A 256 -1.88 0.46 -13.53
C LEU A 256 -0.82 -0.53 -14.03
N GLU A 257 -0.68 -0.62 -15.34
CA GLU A 257 0.35 -1.43 -16.01
C GLU A 257 0.99 -0.65 -17.15
N VAL A 258 2.24 -0.98 -17.45
CA VAL A 258 2.95 -0.44 -18.62
C VAL A 258 2.47 -1.19 -19.85
N GLY A 259 2.16 -0.47 -20.91
CA GLY A 259 1.77 -1.04 -22.19
C GLY A 259 0.99 -0.08 -23.06
N TRP A 260 0.45 -0.58 -24.15
CA TRP A 260 -0.31 0.20 -25.11
C TRP A 260 -1.61 -0.49 -25.49
N ARG A 261 -2.58 0.29 -25.96
CA ARG A 261 -3.85 -0.24 -26.48
C ARG A 261 -4.33 0.63 -27.63
N GLU A 262 -4.78 0.00 -28.70
CA GLU A 262 -5.46 0.71 -29.79
C GLU A 262 -6.84 1.21 -29.34
N ILE A 263 -7.19 2.41 -29.76
CA ILE A 263 -8.50 3.02 -29.53
C ILE A 263 -9.03 3.59 -30.83
N GLU A 264 -10.31 3.97 -30.84
CA GLU A 264 -10.88 4.64 -32.00
C GLU A 264 -10.08 5.91 -32.35
N GLY A 265 -9.48 5.93 -33.54
CA GLY A 265 -8.70 7.06 -34.07
C GLY A 265 -7.30 7.22 -33.46
N GLY A 266 -6.77 6.22 -32.75
CA GLY A 266 -5.41 6.32 -32.22
C GLY A 266 -5.02 5.23 -31.23
N ILE A 267 -4.26 5.63 -30.23
CA ILE A 267 -3.63 4.71 -29.27
C ILE A 267 -3.55 5.35 -27.87
N LEU A 268 -3.59 4.51 -26.85
CA LEU A 268 -3.17 4.83 -25.48
C LEU A 268 -1.80 4.22 -25.23
N ILE A 269 -0.86 5.00 -24.69
CA ILE A 269 0.45 4.50 -24.25
C ILE A 269 0.60 4.81 -22.78
N THR A 270 0.85 3.78 -21.98
CA THR A 270 1.21 3.89 -20.57
C THR A 270 2.65 3.47 -20.38
N GLN A 271 3.52 4.39 -19.98
CA GLN A 271 4.97 4.14 -19.89
C GLN A 271 5.60 4.79 -18.66
N LYS A 272 6.73 4.23 -18.23
CA LYS A 272 7.49 4.75 -17.07
C LYS A 272 8.15 6.09 -17.41
N PRO A 273 8.39 6.95 -16.41
CA PRO A 273 9.20 8.16 -16.58
C PRO A 273 10.57 7.82 -17.17
N GLY A 274 11.08 8.69 -18.05
CA GLY A 274 12.41 8.52 -18.67
C GLY A 274 12.49 7.46 -19.76
N THR A 275 11.36 6.93 -20.23
CA THR A 275 11.33 5.92 -21.30
C THR A 275 10.83 6.48 -22.62
N SER A 276 11.16 5.78 -23.70
CA SER A 276 10.72 6.11 -25.06
C SER A 276 10.04 4.91 -25.70
N VAL A 277 8.89 5.17 -26.31
CA VAL A 277 8.13 4.21 -27.12
C VAL A 277 8.04 4.72 -28.56
N VAL A 278 8.19 3.81 -29.51
CA VAL A 278 8.09 4.09 -30.93
C VAL A 278 6.95 3.28 -31.52
N ILE A 279 6.05 3.97 -32.20
CA ILE A 279 4.90 3.39 -32.90
C ILE A 279 5.15 3.53 -34.39
N GLU A 280 5.09 2.42 -35.11
CA GLU A 280 5.19 2.40 -36.57
C GLU A 280 3.80 2.30 -37.17
N THR A 281 3.50 3.17 -38.14
CA THR A 281 2.24 3.20 -38.87
C THR A 281 2.43 2.72 -40.30
N GLU A 282 1.36 2.23 -40.92
CA GLU A 282 1.41 1.68 -42.29
C GLU A 282 1.75 2.75 -43.33
N ASN A 283 1.25 3.97 -43.13
CA ASN A 283 1.46 5.12 -44.01
C ASN A 283 2.00 6.31 -43.22
N ASP A 284 2.58 7.28 -43.93
CA ASP A 284 2.92 8.58 -43.35
C ASP A 284 1.65 9.23 -42.80
N SER A 285 1.70 9.62 -41.52
CA SER A 285 0.66 10.45 -40.93
C SER A 285 1.05 11.92 -41.05
N SER A 286 0.07 12.80 -41.23
CA SER A 286 0.25 14.26 -41.16
C SER A 286 -0.45 14.89 -39.96
N ASP A 287 -1.38 14.15 -39.34
CA ASP A 287 -2.28 14.65 -38.32
C ASP A 287 -1.99 13.86 -37.05
N LEU A 288 -1.26 14.47 -36.12
CA LEU A 288 -0.99 13.93 -34.79
C LEU A 288 -1.48 14.92 -33.74
N GLN A 289 -2.34 14.44 -32.85
CA GLN A 289 -2.72 15.15 -31.63
C GLN A 289 -2.40 14.26 -30.43
N SER A 290 -1.91 14.85 -29.35
CA SER A 290 -1.63 14.10 -28.13
C SER A 290 -2.16 14.82 -26.90
N PHE A 291 -2.64 14.03 -25.95
CA PHE A 291 -3.24 14.51 -24.71
C PHE A 291 -2.77 13.63 -23.55
N PRO A 292 -2.30 14.21 -22.43
CA PRO A 292 -2.16 13.45 -21.21
C PRO A 292 -3.56 13.01 -20.73
N ILE A 293 -3.69 11.76 -20.28
CA ILE A 293 -4.93 11.28 -19.63
C ILE A 293 -4.70 11.18 -18.12
N GLN A 294 -5.73 11.55 -17.36
CA GLN A 294 -5.75 11.50 -15.90
C GLN A 294 -6.03 10.09 -15.36
N THR A 295 -6.84 9.31 -16.08
CA THR A 295 -7.23 7.94 -15.76
C THR A 295 -6.42 6.92 -16.56
N PHE A 296 -6.14 5.79 -15.94
CA PHE A 296 -5.51 4.66 -16.61
C PHE A 296 -6.50 3.95 -17.54
N ASN A 297 -6.00 3.52 -18.70
CA ASN A 297 -6.70 2.65 -19.66
C ASN A 297 -8.03 3.20 -20.21
N ASP A 298 -8.26 4.52 -20.11
CA ASP A 298 -9.53 5.19 -20.48
C ASP A 298 -10.71 4.75 -19.61
N LEU A 299 -10.43 4.27 -18.39
CA LEU A 299 -11.45 3.94 -17.40
C LEU A 299 -12.09 5.23 -16.89
N HIS A 300 -13.41 5.20 -16.65
CA HIS A 300 -14.19 6.41 -16.40
C HIS A 300 -13.66 7.27 -15.24
N HIS A 301 -13.33 6.64 -14.11
CA HIS A 301 -12.81 7.31 -12.93
C HIS A 301 -11.92 6.37 -12.13
N SER A 302 -11.26 6.92 -11.12
CA SER A 302 -10.33 6.18 -10.25
C SER A 302 -10.96 5.97 -8.88
N VAL A 303 -10.73 4.80 -8.28
CA VAL A 303 -11.17 4.46 -6.94
C VAL A 303 -9.96 4.09 -6.09
N THR A 304 -9.89 4.68 -4.91
CA THR A 304 -8.92 4.34 -3.87
C THR A 304 -9.65 4.12 -2.55
N ILE A 305 -9.17 3.16 -1.77
CA ILE A 305 -9.66 2.92 -0.41
C ILE A 305 -8.54 3.27 0.56
N VAL A 306 -8.88 4.02 1.59
CA VAL A 306 -7.90 4.55 2.53
C VAL A 306 -8.11 3.89 3.87
N GLY A 307 -7.12 3.12 4.32
CA GLY A 307 -7.12 2.48 5.63
C GLY A 307 -6.54 3.41 6.70
N HIS A 308 -7.39 4.04 7.51
CA HIS A 308 -6.97 4.99 8.56
C HIS A 308 -6.65 4.28 9.87
N HIS A 309 -5.62 4.73 10.60
CA HIS A 309 -5.20 4.15 11.89
C HIS A 309 -4.66 2.71 11.80
N THR A 310 -3.94 2.38 10.72
CA THR A 310 -3.52 1.00 10.45
C THR A 310 -2.34 0.60 11.35
N THR A 311 -2.63 0.07 12.54
CA THR A 311 -1.63 -0.41 13.51
C THR A 311 -1.21 -1.86 13.31
N ASN A 312 -1.99 -2.65 12.57
CA ASN A 312 -1.67 -4.06 12.29
C ASN A 312 -2.16 -4.48 10.90
N LEU A 313 -1.32 -4.34 9.89
CA LEU A 313 -1.70 -4.60 8.49
C LEU A 313 -2.30 -6.01 8.28
N PHE A 314 -1.80 -7.03 8.99
CA PHE A 314 -2.33 -8.39 8.87
C PHE A 314 -3.80 -8.49 9.28
N ARG A 315 -4.19 -7.91 10.42
CA ARG A 315 -5.59 -7.91 10.87
C ARG A 315 -6.48 -7.07 9.95
N TRP A 316 -5.94 -6.00 9.39
CA TRP A 316 -6.67 -4.99 8.64
C TRP A 316 -6.97 -5.40 7.20
N THR A 317 -6.18 -6.34 6.67
CA THR A 317 -6.30 -6.88 5.31
C THR A 317 -7.07 -8.20 5.26
N GLN A 318 -7.47 -8.80 6.39
CA GLN A 318 -8.05 -10.15 6.44
C GLN A 318 -9.25 -10.34 5.52
N ASP A 319 -10.10 -9.32 5.43
CA ASP A 319 -11.32 -9.38 4.61
C ASP A 319 -11.06 -9.06 3.12
N PHE A 320 -9.83 -8.66 2.77
CA PHE A 320 -9.46 -8.15 1.43
C PHE A 320 -8.30 -8.91 0.76
N GLN A 321 -7.80 -10.00 1.34
CA GLN A 321 -6.63 -10.73 0.82
C GLN A 321 -6.81 -11.17 -0.65
N ASN A 322 -8.01 -11.62 -1.02
CA ASN A 322 -8.32 -12.06 -2.39
C ASN A 322 -9.09 -11.01 -3.21
N SER A 323 -9.06 -9.74 -2.78
CA SER A 323 -9.78 -8.67 -3.43
C SER A 323 -8.90 -7.94 -4.45
N ASP A 324 -9.47 -7.57 -5.60
CA ASP A 324 -8.82 -6.69 -6.57
C ASP A 324 -8.68 -5.24 -6.08
N LEU A 325 -9.32 -4.91 -4.96
CA LEU A 325 -9.30 -3.60 -4.37
C LEU A 325 -7.89 -3.21 -3.93
N VAL A 326 -7.55 -1.95 -4.24
CA VAL A 326 -6.25 -1.34 -3.97
C VAL A 326 -6.42 -0.30 -2.87
N PHE A 327 -5.48 -0.32 -1.91
CA PHE A 327 -5.57 0.50 -0.71
C PHE A 327 -4.37 1.44 -0.55
N THR A 328 -4.64 2.64 -0.05
CA THR A 328 -3.67 3.49 0.65
C THR A 328 -3.79 3.19 2.14
N TRP A 329 -2.90 2.36 2.69
CA TRP A 329 -2.86 2.08 4.13
C TRP A 329 -2.07 3.15 4.85
N LEU A 330 -2.75 3.93 5.69
CA LEU A 330 -2.13 4.95 6.53
C LEU A 330 -1.69 4.27 7.83
N ILE A 331 -0.41 3.95 7.89
CA ILE A 331 0.21 3.20 8.97
C ILE A 331 0.39 4.11 10.18
N GLU A 332 -0.12 3.63 11.31
CA GLU A 332 0.04 4.26 12.63
C GLU A 332 0.91 3.32 13.46
N ARG A 333 2.04 3.82 13.97
CA ARG A 333 2.90 2.96 14.79
C ARG A 333 2.16 2.63 16.10
N PRO A 334 1.97 1.35 16.46
CA PRO A 334 1.28 1.01 17.68
C PRO A 334 2.03 1.53 18.90
N GLU A 335 1.29 1.92 19.94
CA GLU A 335 1.87 2.11 21.27
C GLU A 335 2.43 0.75 21.66
N ASN A 336 3.73 0.67 21.99
CA ASN A 336 4.39 -0.61 22.31
C ASN A 336 3.43 -1.45 23.18
N GLU A 337 2.86 -2.53 22.63
CA GLU A 337 2.24 -3.57 23.43
C GLU A 337 3.42 -4.19 24.20
N GLY A 338 3.79 -3.56 25.31
CA GLY A 338 4.78 -4.10 26.21
C GLY A 338 4.29 -5.50 26.53
N VAL A 339 5.00 -6.52 26.04
CA VAL A 339 4.72 -7.91 26.38
C VAL A 339 4.79 -7.94 27.90
N GLY A 340 3.62 -7.86 28.53
CA GLY A 340 3.53 -7.79 29.96
C GLY A 340 4.28 -8.99 30.49
N ILE A 341 5.08 -8.79 31.53
CA ILE A 341 5.79 -9.83 32.29
C ILE A 341 4.95 -11.07 32.62
N PHE A 342 3.63 -10.98 32.43
CA PHE A 342 2.63 -12.02 32.49
C PHE A 342 2.95 -13.29 31.66
N ILE A 343 3.31 -13.19 30.38
CA ILE A 343 3.59 -14.40 29.56
C ILE A 343 4.88 -15.11 30.03
N PRO A 344 6.03 -14.41 30.19
CA PRO A 344 7.21 -15.00 30.80
C PRO A 344 6.95 -15.54 32.22
N GLY A 345 6.15 -14.84 33.01
CA GLY A 345 5.76 -15.23 34.37
C GLY A 345 4.97 -16.54 34.41
N ILE A 346 3.99 -16.71 33.51
CA ILE A 346 3.23 -17.96 33.36
C ILE A 346 4.15 -19.11 32.94
N ALA A 347 5.05 -18.88 31.98
CA ALA A 347 6.00 -19.89 31.52
C ALA A 347 6.91 -20.38 32.66
N ILE A 348 7.45 -19.46 33.48
CA ILE A 348 8.25 -19.80 34.67
C ILE A 348 7.41 -20.55 35.71
N ALA A 349 6.16 -20.13 35.93
CA ALA A 349 5.26 -20.80 36.87
C ALA A 349 4.98 -22.26 36.48
N PHE A 350 4.72 -22.53 35.19
CA PHE A 350 4.56 -23.90 34.68
C PHE A 350 5.85 -24.73 34.79
N LEU A 351 7.00 -24.12 34.49
CA LEU A 351 8.31 -24.75 34.61
C LEU A 351 8.62 -25.23 36.04
N ILE A 352 8.12 -24.54 37.06
CA ILE A 352 8.30 -24.91 38.47
C ILE A 352 7.19 -25.84 38.94
N ALA A 353 5.93 -25.54 38.59
CA ALA A 353 4.77 -26.26 39.08
C ALA A 353 4.72 -27.70 38.56
N VAL A 354 5.03 -27.93 37.28
CA VAL A 354 4.94 -29.27 36.67
C VAL A 354 5.93 -30.25 37.31
N PRO A 355 7.23 -29.94 37.48
CA PRO A 355 8.16 -30.83 38.20
C PRO A 355 7.78 -31.01 39.68
N ALA A 356 7.31 -29.96 40.35
CA ALA A 356 6.91 -30.04 41.75
C ALA A 356 5.70 -30.95 41.96
N ILE A 357 4.68 -30.84 41.10
CA ILE A 357 3.50 -31.71 41.12
C ILE A 357 3.89 -33.15 40.81
N MET A 358 4.75 -33.38 39.81
CA MET A 358 5.24 -34.73 39.48
C MET A 358 6.03 -35.34 40.64
N ALA A 359 6.91 -34.57 41.29
CA ALA A 359 7.66 -35.03 42.46
C ALA A 359 6.73 -35.36 43.64
N TYR A 360 5.71 -34.54 43.87
CA TYR A 360 4.70 -34.77 44.90
C TYR A 360 3.89 -36.04 44.63
N LEU A 361 3.40 -36.24 43.40
CA LEU A 361 2.64 -37.43 43.01
C LEU A 361 3.49 -38.71 43.16
N ILE A 362 4.74 -38.69 42.70
CA ILE A 362 5.66 -39.83 42.86
C ILE A 362 5.93 -40.14 44.34
N HIS A 363 6.04 -39.13 45.19
CA HIS A 363 6.25 -39.34 46.62
C HIS A 363 5.00 -39.91 47.31
N ARG A 364 3.81 -39.44 46.91
CA ARG A 364 2.53 -39.94 47.43
C ARG A 364 2.30 -41.40 47.04
N ASP A 365 2.58 -41.77 45.79
CA ASP A 365 2.42 -43.15 45.32
C ASP A 365 3.34 -44.13 46.06
N LYS A 366 4.59 -43.73 46.34
CA LYS A 366 5.53 -44.53 47.15
C LYS A 366 5.08 -44.74 48.60
N ASN A 367 4.37 -43.77 49.17
CA ASN A 367 3.85 -43.87 50.55
C ASN A 367 2.52 -44.63 50.63
N THR A 368 1.90 -44.96 49.49
CA THR A 368 0.65 -45.73 49.42
C THR A 368 0.91 -47.22 49.20
N GLU A 369 2.13 -47.61 48.80
CA GLU A 369 2.57 -49.01 48.65
C GLU A 369 3.32 -49.58 49.88
N SER A 370 3.30 -48.90 51.04
CA SER A 370 3.91 -49.39 52.30
C SER A 370 2.91 -50.00 53.27
#